data_AF-A0A536H7V7-F1
#
_entry.id   AF-A0A536H7V7-F1
#
_cell.length_a   1.000
_cell.length_b   1.000
_cell.length_c   1.000
_cell.angle_alpha   90.00
_cell.angle_beta   90.00
_cell.angle_gamma   90.00
#
_symmetry.space_group_name_H-M   'P 1'
#
loop_
_entity.id
_entity.type
_entity.pdbx_description
1 polymer ?
#
loop_
_entity_poly.entity_id
_entity_poly.type
_entity_poly.pdbx_seq_one_letter_code
_entity_poly.pdbx_strand_id
1 'polypeptide(L)'
;MSSARARFTAGSDRQLKRGIKMDNRKLSRRQLLKAAGALGVAAAALDPMKVFADENEGQGRVTWDIINVNFVNGSPTHITRGGHAKAQSTNGMHTVTAEIDVTGHGTFPNTDKCSKDVTGGGTWAVTGTTDPACFPGSGTYQVIELLSWHPAPGTLPLPDNTGDRGTPSSGLATLRVLYRDANGTQRRGTLTVSCDLPVGAPACMFEGITASIDYEDFWQSEKPGAGEGNRTLFHISSNGDGDS
;
A
#
# COMPACT_ATOMS: atom_id res chain seq x y z
N MET A 1 -50.42 -12.88 -64.11
CA MET A 1 -49.51 -13.88 -63.50
C MET A 1 -48.27 -13.16 -63.01
N SER A 2 -47.89 -13.37 -61.75
CA SER A 2 -46.54 -13.29 -61.12
C SER A 2 -45.47 -12.39 -61.79
N SER A 3 -44.70 -11.53 -61.12
CA SER A 3 -44.03 -11.70 -59.83
C SER A 3 -43.19 -10.44 -59.49
N ALA A 4 -43.03 -10.19 -58.17
CA ALA A 4 -41.94 -9.57 -57.40
C ALA A 4 -41.33 -8.19 -57.82
N ARG A 5 -41.54 -7.08 -57.09
CA ARG A 5 -40.99 -6.61 -55.78
C ARG A 5 -39.48 -6.26 -55.72
N ALA A 6 -39.24 -4.94 -55.82
CA ALA A 6 -38.37 -4.03 -55.06
C ALA A 6 -37.18 -4.56 -54.22
N ARG A 7 -36.04 -3.84 -54.26
CA ARG A 7 -35.65 -2.85 -53.21
C ARG A 7 -34.30 -2.19 -53.51
N PHE A 8 -34.26 -0.89 -53.19
CA PHE A 8 -33.06 -0.05 -53.05
C PHE A 8 -32.07 -0.67 -52.07
N THR A 9 -30.80 -0.75 -52.47
CA THR A 9 -29.67 -1.05 -51.59
C THR A 9 -29.03 0.24 -51.12
N ALA A 10 -29.18 0.52 -49.82
CA ALA A 10 -28.32 1.43 -49.08
C ALA A 10 -27.25 0.58 -48.35
N GLY A 11 -25.97 0.81 -48.64
CA GLY A 11 -24.83 0.36 -47.83
C GLY A 11 -23.96 1.59 -47.58
N SER A 12 -24.06 2.24 -46.43
CA SER A 12 -23.48 1.91 -45.12
C SER A 12 -21.97 2.20 -45.06
N ASP A 13 -21.69 3.38 -44.51
CA ASP A 13 -20.40 3.93 -44.13
C ASP A 13 -19.56 2.97 -43.29
N ARG A 14 -18.33 2.70 -43.74
CA ARG A 14 -17.27 2.15 -42.88
C ARG A 14 -16.55 3.30 -42.18
N GLN A 15 -17.04 3.64 -41.00
CA GLN A 15 -16.31 4.44 -40.01
C GLN A 15 -15.23 3.57 -39.35
N LEU A 16 -13.96 3.92 -39.62
CA LEU A 16 -12.78 3.48 -38.87
C LEU A 16 -12.89 3.96 -37.42
N LYS A 17 -13.31 3.09 -36.49
CA LYS A 17 -13.10 3.31 -35.06
C LYS A 17 -11.62 3.12 -34.72
N ARG A 18 -10.85 4.20 -34.80
CA ARG A 18 -9.58 4.35 -34.09
C ARG A 18 -9.88 4.28 -32.59
N GLY A 19 -9.58 3.15 -31.97
CA GLY A 19 -9.54 3.04 -30.51
C GLY A 19 -8.49 4.00 -29.98
N ILE A 20 -8.92 4.95 -29.14
CA ILE A 20 -8.01 5.77 -28.36
C ILE A 20 -7.34 4.81 -27.37
N LYS A 21 -6.08 4.50 -27.66
CA LYS A 21 -5.17 3.85 -26.73
C LYS A 21 -5.04 4.78 -25.52
N MET A 22 -5.66 4.41 -24.40
CA MET A 22 -5.40 5.09 -23.13
C MET A 22 -3.97 4.75 -22.74
N ASP A 23 -3.05 5.68 -23.04
CA ASP A 23 -1.70 5.64 -22.49
C ASP A 23 -1.83 5.78 -20.97
N ASN A 24 -1.64 4.65 -20.30
CA ASN A 24 -1.58 4.54 -18.86
C ASN A 24 -0.37 5.34 -18.39
N ARG A 25 -0.57 6.64 -18.10
CA ARG A 25 0.46 7.55 -17.59
C ARG A 25 0.81 7.13 -16.17
N LYS A 26 1.64 6.09 -16.06
CA LYS A 26 2.30 5.68 -14.84
C LYS A 26 3.17 6.86 -14.39
N LEU A 27 2.84 7.48 -13.26
CA LEU A 27 3.73 8.45 -12.63
C LEU A 27 5.00 7.71 -12.20
N SER A 28 6.04 7.80 -13.03
CA SER A 28 7.36 7.25 -12.71
C SER A 28 7.97 8.10 -11.60
N ARG A 29 8.84 7.51 -10.76
CA ARG A 29 9.65 8.20 -9.71
C ARG A 29 10.23 9.56 -10.17
N ARG A 30 10.51 9.68 -11.48
CA ARG A 30 10.97 10.92 -12.15
C ARG A 30 9.98 12.09 -12.10
N GLN A 31 8.67 11.88 -11.97
CA GLN A 31 7.67 12.95 -11.89
C GLN A 31 7.50 13.47 -10.46
N LEU A 32 7.68 12.63 -9.43
CA LEU A 32 7.79 13.07 -8.03
C LEU A 32 9.08 13.88 -7.82
N LEU A 33 10.21 13.43 -8.40
CA LEU A 33 11.48 14.15 -8.34
C LEU A 33 11.50 15.48 -9.11
N LYS A 34 10.62 15.68 -10.09
CA LYS A 34 10.52 16.96 -10.82
C LYS A 34 9.81 18.06 -10.02
N ALA A 35 9.08 17.70 -8.96
CA ALA A 35 8.48 18.67 -8.04
C ALA A 35 9.44 19.06 -6.90
N ALA A 36 10.44 18.22 -6.60
CA ALA A 36 11.45 18.47 -5.57
C ALA A 36 12.74 19.05 -6.20
N GLY A 37 12.76 20.36 -6.41
CA GLY A 37 13.94 21.07 -6.90
C GLY A 37 15.11 21.03 -5.93
N ALA A 38 16.21 20.40 -6.39
CA ALA A 38 17.63 20.55 -6.02
C ALA A 38 18.00 20.95 -4.58
N LEU A 39 18.36 19.95 -3.76
CA LEU A 39 19.36 20.10 -2.69
C LEU A 39 20.38 18.96 -2.86
N GLY A 40 21.62 19.33 -3.19
CA GLY A 40 22.73 18.40 -3.30
C GLY A 40 23.52 18.35 -2.00
N VAL A 41 23.95 17.15 -1.59
CA VAL A 41 25.11 16.96 -0.70
C VAL A 41 25.84 15.67 -1.10
N ALA A 42 27.16 15.73 -1.01
CA ALA A 42 28.15 14.75 -1.39
C ALA A 42 28.15 13.46 -0.54
N ALA A 43 28.82 12.44 -1.09
CA ALA A 43 28.86 11.05 -0.65
C ALA A 43 29.58 10.80 0.70
N ALA A 44 29.11 9.77 1.41
CA ALA A 44 29.96 8.90 2.24
C ALA A 44 29.53 7.45 2.01
N ALA A 45 30.48 6.62 1.55
CA ALA A 45 30.29 5.18 1.41
C ALA A 45 30.38 4.53 2.80
N LEU A 46 29.24 4.28 3.42
CA LEU A 46 29.10 3.50 4.65
C LEU A 46 27.93 2.54 4.44
N ASP A 47 28.05 1.31 4.98
CA ASP A 47 26.98 0.31 4.97
C ASP A 47 25.65 0.98 5.37
N PRO A 48 24.70 1.18 4.43
CA PRO A 48 23.51 1.98 4.69
C PRO A 48 22.60 1.34 5.75
N MET A 49 22.83 0.08 6.10
CA MET A 49 22.08 -0.64 7.13
C MET A 49 22.47 -0.23 8.56
N LYS A 50 23.73 0.13 8.83
CA LYS A 50 24.18 0.37 10.23
C LYS A 50 23.74 1.72 10.80
N VAL A 51 23.49 2.73 9.96
CA VAL A 51 23.11 4.08 10.42
C VAL A 51 21.65 4.14 10.91
N PHE A 52 20.80 3.20 10.50
CA PHE A 52 19.38 3.18 10.91
C PHE A 52 19.03 2.04 11.88
N ALA A 53 19.97 1.14 12.15
CA ALA A 53 19.71 -0.07 12.95
C ALA A 53 20.00 0.09 14.46
N ASP A 54 20.67 1.14 14.94
CA ASP A 54 21.27 1.08 16.29
C ASP A 54 20.93 2.25 17.23
N GLU A 55 20.66 3.47 16.74
CA GLU A 55 20.64 4.61 17.68
C GLU A 55 19.35 4.73 18.54
N ASN A 56 18.23 4.13 18.09
CA ASN A 56 16.93 4.26 18.77
C ASN A 56 16.16 2.93 18.92
N GLU A 57 16.79 1.77 18.66
CA GLU A 57 16.10 0.50 18.88
C GLU A 57 15.73 0.34 20.37
N GLY A 58 14.48 -0.04 20.63
CA GLY A 58 13.91 -0.11 21.98
C GLY A 58 13.51 1.23 22.58
N GLN A 59 13.70 2.35 21.88
CA GLN A 59 13.24 3.67 22.31
C GLN A 59 12.12 4.16 21.39
N GLY A 60 10.97 4.50 21.98
CA GLY A 60 9.85 5.10 21.27
C GLY A 60 8.88 4.12 20.61
N ARG A 61 8.01 4.67 19.75
CA ARG A 61 6.97 3.94 19.03
C ARG A 61 7.01 4.25 17.56
N VAL A 62 6.64 3.25 16.76
CA VAL A 62 6.37 3.40 15.35
C VAL A 62 4.87 3.49 15.16
N THR A 63 4.42 4.54 14.51
CA THR A 63 3.06 4.63 13.94
C THR A 63 3.12 4.15 12.51
N TRP A 64 2.14 3.35 12.07
CA TRP A 64 1.98 2.94 10.69
C TRP A 64 0.59 3.35 10.20
N ASP A 65 0.49 3.74 8.94
CA ASP A 65 -0.76 4.16 8.32
C ASP A 65 -0.79 3.75 6.84
N ILE A 66 -1.95 3.32 6.37
CA ILE A 66 -2.28 3.22 4.94
C ILE A 66 -2.88 4.55 4.54
N ILE A 67 -2.09 5.37 3.83
CA ILE A 67 -2.37 6.79 3.63
C ILE A 67 -3.02 7.09 2.26
N ASN A 68 -3.60 8.28 2.16
CA ASN A 68 -3.95 8.91 0.90
C ASN A 68 -2.87 9.90 0.48
N VAL A 69 -2.61 9.97 -0.83
CA VAL A 69 -1.85 11.06 -1.45
C VAL A 69 -2.84 11.95 -2.17
N ASN A 70 -2.90 13.22 -1.79
CA ASN A 70 -3.88 14.16 -2.32
C ASN A 70 -3.32 14.92 -3.51
N PHE A 71 -4.10 15.03 -4.59
CA PHE A 71 -3.67 15.64 -5.84
C PHE A 71 -4.45 16.91 -6.15
N VAL A 72 -3.73 17.97 -6.56
CA VAL A 72 -4.32 19.18 -7.17
C VAL A 72 -3.73 19.34 -8.56
N ASN A 73 -4.59 19.44 -9.57
CA ASN A 73 -4.19 19.50 -10.98
C ASN A 73 -3.23 18.37 -11.41
N GLY A 74 -3.43 17.17 -10.85
CA GLY A 74 -2.61 15.98 -11.13
C GLY A 74 -1.23 15.97 -10.47
N SER A 75 -0.92 16.93 -9.59
CA SER A 75 0.33 16.96 -8.82
C SER A 75 0.05 16.63 -7.35
N PRO A 76 0.89 15.80 -6.69
CA PRO A 76 0.73 15.49 -5.28
C PRO A 76 1.00 16.74 -4.44
N THR A 77 0.18 16.97 -3.42
CA THR A 77 0.22 18.20 -2.61
C THR A 77 0.48 17.95 -1.14
N HIS A 78 -0.12 16.90 -0.59
CA HIS A 78 0.03 16.50 0.81
C HIS A 78 -0.50 15.09 0.99
N ILE A 79 -0.17 14.49 2.12
CA ILE A 79 -0.70 13.18 2.52
C ILE A 79 -1.68 13.31 3.67
N THR A 80 -2.67 12.41 3.73
CA THR A 80 -3.67 12.32 4.80
C THR A 80 -3.86 10.85 5.19
N ARG A 81 -4.38 10.60 6.39
CA ARG A 81 -4.80 9.27 6.84
C ARG A 81 -5.97 8.72 6.00
N GLY A 82 -6.16 7.40 6.04
CA GLY A 82 -7.41 6.76 5.65
C GLY A 82 -7.43 6.30 4.20
N GLY A 83 -6.26 5.92 3.67
CA GLY A 83 -6.15 5.25 2.39
C GLY A 83 -6.51 3.77 2.47
N HIS A 84 -6.27 3.11 1.36
CA HIS A 84 -6.48 1.68 1.19
C HIS A 84 -5.32 1.07 0.41
N ALA A 85 -5.05 -0.22 0.59
CA ALA A 85 -4.01 -0.94 -0.10
C ALA A 85 -4.47 -2.36 -0.43
N LYS A 86 -4.00 -2.87 -1.56
CA LYS A 86 -4.45 -4.12 -2.17
C LYS A 86 -3.29 -5.08 -2.38
N ALA A 87 -3.60 -6.37 -2.29
CA ALA A 87 -2.70 -7.44 -2.67
C ALA A 87 -3.48 -8.60 -3.28
N GLN A 88 -2.81 -9.39 -4.10
CA GLN A 88 -3.43 -10.46 -4.88
C GLN A 88 -2.92 -11.83 -4.45
N SER A 89 -3.83 -12.79 -4.37
CA SER A 89 -3.49 -14.22 -4.29
C SER A 89 -3.42 -14.80 -5.70
N THR A 90 -2.58 -15.81 -5.90
CA THR A 90 -2.43 -16.47 -7.20
C THR A 90 -2.40 -17.98 -7.07
N ASN A 91 -2.82 -18.69 -8.12
CA ASN A 91 -2.63 -20.13 -8.22
C ASN A 91 -1.17 -20.51 -8.62
N GLY A 92 -0.90 -21.81 -8.75
CA GLY A 92 0.42 -22.33 -9.18
C GLY A 92 0.87 -21.91 -10.59
N MET A 93 0.00 -21.29 -11.39
CA MET A 93 0.34 -20.68 -12.69
C MET A 93 0.47 -19.15 -12.61
N HIS A 94 0.55 -18.59 -11.39
CA HIS A 94 0.60 -17.14 -11.13
C HIS A 94 -0.59 -16.36 -11.72
N THR A 95 -1.73 -17.02 -11.94
CA THR A 95 -2.97 -16.33 -12.30
C THR A 95 -3.63 -15.82 -11.03
N VAL A 96 -4.01 -14.55 -11.03
CA VAL A 96 -4.73 -13.92 -9.90
C VAL A 96 -6.04 -14.66 -9.64
N THR A 97 -6.22 -15.09 -8.40
CA THR A 97 -7.39 -15.84 -7.93
C THR A 97 -8.28 -15.01 -7.00
N ALA A 98 -7.69 -14.11 -6.22
CA ALA A 98 -8.42 -13.18 -5.38
C ALA A 98 -7.61 -11.90 -5.16
N GLU A 99 -8.29 -10.87 -4.69
CA GLU A 99 -7.69 -9.61 -4.26
C GLU A 99 -8.21 -9.27 -2.87
N ILE A 100 -7.30 -8.98 -1.95
CA ILE A 100 -7.60 -8.37 -0.66
C ILE A 100 -7.41 -6.86 -0.77
N ASP A 101 -8.34 -6.10 -0.21
CA ASP A 101 -8.30 -4.64 -0.05
C ASP A 101 -8.40 -4.32 1.45
N VAL A 102 -7.42 -3.57 1.98
CA VAL A 102 -7.33 -3.24 3.41
C VAL A 102 -7.18 -1.74 3.63
N THR A 103 -7.82 -1.25 4.68
CA THR A 103 -7.51 0.05 5.30
C THR A 103 -6.80 -0.20 6.62
N GLY A 104 -6.18 0.81 7.21
CA GLY A 104 -5.77 0.71 8.61
C GLY A 104 -4.65 1.64 9.02
N HIS A 105 -4.50 1.74 10.33
CA HIS A 105 -3.40 2.44 10.99
C HIS A 105 -3.21 1.82 12.38
N GLY A 106 -2.08 2.08 13.01
CA GLY A 106 -1.79 1.57 14.34
C GLY A 106 -0.41 1.95 14.83
N THR A 107 -0.01 1.34 15.96
CA THR A 107 1.31 1.56 16.53
C THR A 107 1.92 0.27 17.06
N PHE A 108 3.24 0.22 17.08
CA PHE A 108 4.01 -0.83 17.74
C PHE A 108 5.32 -0.24 18.31
N PRO A 109 6.02 -0.95 19.21
CA PRO A 109 7.27 -0.44 19.79
C PRO A 109 8.38 -0.46 18.73
N ASN A 110 9.28 0.51 18.74
CA ASN A 110 10.39 0.57 17.79
C ASN A 110 11.48 -0.47 18.11
N THR A 111 11.23 -1.76 17.81
CA THR A 111 12.11 -2.88 18.13
C THR A 111 11.89 -4.03 17.17
N ASP A 112 12.95 -4.73 16.78
CA ASP A 112 12.85 -5.87 15.87
C ASP A 112 12.64 -7.19 16.65
N LYS A 113 11.53 -7.28 17.38
CA LYS A 113 11.16 -8.49 18.12
C LYS A 113 9.65 -8.62 18.24
N CYS A 114 9.21 -9.86 18.43
CA CYS A 114 7.81 -10.14 18.70
C CYS A 114 7.30 -9.34 19.89
N SER A 115 6.21 -8.61 19.72
CA SER A 115 5.60 -7.81 20.78
C SER A 115 4.09 -7.78 20.67
N LYS A 116 3.40 -7.95 21.81
CA LYS A 116 1.94 -7.77 21.92
C LYS A 116 1.55 -6.34 22.29
N ASP A 117 2.51 -5.45 22.53
CA ASP A 117 2.27 -4.03 22.83
C ASP A 117 1.98 -3.24 21.55
N VAL A 118 0.87 -3.60 20.91
CA VAL A 118 0.46 -3.06 19.61
C VAL A 118 -0.94 -2.51 19.67
N THR A 119 -1.20 -1.54 18.80
CA THR A 119 -2.54 -1.02 18.54
C THR A 119 -2.81 -1.03 17.05
N GLY A 120 -4.08 -0.86 16.69
CA GLY A 120 -4.48 -0.63 15.32
C GLY A 120 -5.24 -1.78 14.69
N GLY A 121 -5.50 -1.60 13.41
CA GLY A 121 -6.43 -2.40 12.65
C GLY A 121 -7.08 -1.58 11.56
N GLY A 122 -8.12 -2.13 10.97
CA GLY A 122 -8.88 -1.46 9.92
C GLY A 122 -9.96 -2.36 9.35
N THR A 123 -10.35 -2.08 8.12
CA THR A 123 -11.30 -2.90 7.36
C THR A 123 -10.55 -3.76 6.36
N TRP A 124 -11.16 -4.89 6.00
CA TRP A 124 -10.68 -5.75 4.92
C TRP A 124 -11.85 -6.18 4.03
N ALA A 125 -11.56 -6.44 2.76
CA ALA A 125 -12.46 -7.10 1.82
C ALA A 125 -11.67 -8.00 0.87
N VAL A 126 -12.13 -9.22 0.65
CA VAL A 126 -11.59 -10.16 -0.34
C VAL A 126 -12.62 -10.36 -1.45
N THR A 127 -12.18 -10.18 -2.69
CA THR A 127 -13.00 -10.33 -3.91
C THR A 127 -12.31 -11.21 -4.94
N GLY A 128 -13.02 -11.59 -5.99
CA GLY A 128 -12.46 -12.30 -7.15
C GLY A 128 -12.41 -13.82 -7.03
N THR A 129 -12.39 -14.38 -5.82
CA THR A 129 -12.43 -15.83 -5.65
C THR A 129 -13.81 -16.42 -5.96
N THR A 130 -13.81 -17.54 -6.67
CA THR A 130 -14.99 -18.38 -6.94
C THR A 130 -14.96 -19.71 -6.18
N ASP A 131 -13.87 -19.99 -5.46
CA ASP A 131 -13.72 -21.22 -4.67
C ASP A 131 -14.30 -20.99 -3.26
N PRO A 132 -15.33 -21.74 -2.84
CA PRO A 132 -15.91 -21.60 -1.50
C PRO A 132 -14.96 -22.02 -0.37
N ALA A 133 -13.84 -22.70 -0.67
CA ALA A 133 -12.78 -22.99 0.29
C ALA A 133 -11.79 -21.82 0.48
N CYS A 134 -11.81 -20.80 -0.38
CA CYS A 134 -11.08 -19.56 -0.14
C CYS A 134 -11.83 -18.66 0.85
N PHE A 135 -11.31 -17.46 1.10
CA PHE A 135 -11.87 -16.56 2.11
C PHE A 135 -12.53 -15.30 1.54
N PRO A 136 -13.57 -15.40 0.68
CA PRO A 136 -14.31 -14.22 0.25
C PRO A 136 -15.02 -13.57 1.44
N GLY A 137 -15.21 -12.26 1.36
CA GLY A 137 -16.00 -11.53 2.34
C GLY A 137 -15.36 -10.21 2.73
N SER A 138 -15.86 -9.62 3.81
CA SER A 138 -15.36 -8.37 4.34
C SER A 138 -15.62 -8.26 5.84
N GLY A 139 -14.93 -7.34 6.48
CA GLY A 139 -15.12 -7.04 7.88
C GLY A 139 -14.03 -6.14 8.43
N THR A 140 -13.68 -6.35 9.70
CA THR A 140 -12.62 -5.61 10.37
C THR A 140 -11.48 -6.54 10.76
N TYR A 141 -10.30 -5.97 10.99
CA TYR A 141 -9.20 -6.70 11.61
C TYR A 141 -8.57 -5.86 12.71
N GLN A 142 -7.97 -6.55 13.68
CA GLN A 142 -7.18 -5.95 14.74
C GLN A 142 -5.75 -6.48 14.64
N VAL A 143 -4.78 -5.59 14.83
CA VAL A 143 -3.38 -5.99 15.03
C VAL A 143 -3.21 -6.54 16.44
N ILE A 144 -2.67 -7.75 16.56
CA ILE A 144 -2.53 -8.46 17.84
C ILE A 144 -1.07 -8.73 18.22
N GLU A 145 -0.13 -8.60 17.28
CA GLU A 145 1.30 -8.76 17.54
C GLU A 145 2.12 -8.06 16.45
N LEU A 146 3.22 -7.41 16.83
CA LEU A 146 4.35 -7.12 15.92
C LEU A 146 5.16 -8.41 15.79
N LEU A 147 5.51 -8.81 14.57
CA LEU A 147 6.37 -9.97 14.31
C LEU A 147 7.80 -9.55 13.98
N SER A 148 7.97 -8.49 13.19
CA SER A 148 9.28 -7.88 12.87
C SER A 148 9.12 -6.44 12.43
N TRP A 149 10.19 -5.65 12.64
CA TRP A 149 10.27 -4.27 12.19
C TRP A 149 11.68 -3.96 11.70
N HIS A 150 11.78 -3.49 10.45
CA HIS A 150 13.04 -3.09 9.84
C HIS A 150 12.90 -1.66 9.30
N PRO A 151 13.42 -0.64 10.01
CA PRO A 151 13.48 0.71 9.47
C PRO A 151 14.42 0.78 8.27
N ALA A 152 14.13 1.69 7.34
CA ALA A 152 14.92 1.91 6.14
C ALA A 152 15.13 3.41 5.88
N PRO A 153 16.20 3.79 5.15
CA PRO A 153 16.38 5.18 4.74
C PRO A 153 15.22 5.64 3.86
N GLY A 154 14.87 6.91 3.96
CA GLY A 154 13.82 7.50 3.15
C GLY A 154 13.51 8.92 3.61
N THR A 155 12.94 9.73 2.72
CA THR A 155 12.47 11.08 3.04
C THR A 155 11.18 11.34 2.30
N LEU A 156 10.21 11.92 3.01
CA LEU A 156 8.93 12.34 2.47
C LEU A 156 9.04 13.79 1.97
N PRO A 157 9.00 14.06 0.64
CA PRO A 157 9.08 15.41 0.09
C PRO A 157 7.69 16.06 -0.04
N LEU A 158 6.75 15.73 0.86
CA LEU A 158 5.37 16.23 0.85
C LEU A 158 4.98 16.67 2.26
N PRO A 159 4.14 17.72 2.38
CA PRO A 159 3.46 18.03 3.63
C PRO A 159 2.72 16.82 4.19
N ASP A 160 2.92 16.59 5.48
CA ASP A 160 2.32 15.49 6.23
C ASP A 160 1.14 15.97 7.08
N ASN A 161 -0.07 15.65 6.64
CA ASN A 161 -1.31 15.98 7.34
C ASN A 161 -2.00 14.72 7.89
N THR A 162 -1.25 13.65 8.17
CA THR A 162 -1.79 12.44 8.83
C THR A 162 -2.19 12.72 10.28
N GLY A 163 -1.56 13.72 10.91
CA GLY A 163 -1.71 14.02 12.33
C GLY A 163 -0.84 13.14 13.23
N ASP A 164 0.03 12.32 12.63
CA ASP A 164 0.93 11.44 13.36
C ASP A 164 2.18 12.17 13.84
N ARG A 165 2.65 11.76 15.02
CA ARG A 165 3.87 12.27 15.64
C ARG A 165 5.06 11.44 15.20
N GLY A 166 6.22 12.07 15.18
CA GLY A 166 7.49 11.44 14.85
C GLY A 166 7.97 11.76 13.43
N THR A 167 9.10 11.19 13.08
CA THR A 167 9.74 11.45 11.78
C THR A 167 9.24 10.43 10.75
N PRO A 168 8.74 10.89 9.58
CA PRO A 168 8.41 10.02 8.45
C PRO A 168 9.58 9.08 8.11
N SER A 169 9.29 7.79 7.96
CA SER A 169 10.29 6.76 7.76
C SER A 169 9.84 5.72 6.73
N SER A 170 10.82 5.20 5.99
CA SER A 170 10.66 3.97 5.23
C SER A 170 10.87 2.77 6.14
N GLY A 171 10.34 1.62 5.73
CA GLY A 171 10.59 0.40 6.48
C GLY A 171 9.67 -0.74 6.06
N LEU A 172 9.83 -1.85 6.75
CA LEU A 172 9.06 -3.07 6.58
C LEU A 172 8.60 -3.56 7.95
N ALA A 173 7.30 -3.60 8.16
CA ALA A 173 6.69 -4.16 9.37
C ALA A 173 5.89 -5.40 9.00
N THR A 174 6.06 -6.49 9.74
CA THR A 174 5.18 -7.66 9.65
C THR A 174 4.37 -7.76 10.94
N LEU A 175 3.05 -7.78 10.79
CA LEU A 175 2.09 -7.75 11.88
C LEU A 175 1.26 -9.03 11.87
N ARG A 176 0.99 -9.59 13.06
CA ARG A 176 -0.05 -10.60 13.22
C ARG A 176 -1.39 -9.89 13.39
N VAL A 177 -2.39 -10.37 12.66
CA VAL A 177 -3.73 -9.78 12.65
C VAL A 177 -4.80 -10.83 12.95
N LEU A 178 -5.90 -10.36 13.53
CA LEU A 178 -7.11 -11.12 13.76
C LEU A 178 -8.25 -10.49 12.95
N TYR A 179 -8.60 -11.14 11.85
CA TYR A 179 -9.73 -10.79 11.01
C TYR A 179 -11.04 -11.22 11.67
N ARG A 180 -12.06 -10.39 11.57
CA ARG A 180 -13.42 -10.66 11.96
C ARG A 180 -14.35 -10.32 10.80
N ASP A 181 -15.12 -11.29 10.33
CA ASP A 181 -16.17 -11.05 9.33
C ASP A 181 -17.47 -10.53 9.97
N ALA A 182 -18.44 -10.16 9.13
CA ALA A 182 -19.75 -9.67 9.58
C ALA A 182 -20.53 -10.66 10.47
N ASN A 183 -20.24 -11.96 10.36
CA ASN A 183 -20.87 -13.01 11.18
C ASN A 183 -20.12 -13.23 12.50
N GLY A 184 -19.03 -12.51 12.73
CA GLY A 184 -18.20 -12.61 13.92
C GLY A 184 -17.17 -13.74 13.88
N THR A 185 -17.06 -14.47 12.76
CA THR A 185 -16.04 -15.52 12.59
C THR A 185 -14.66 -14.87 12.63
N GLN A 186 -13.76 -15.45 13.41
CA GLN A 186 -12.41 -14.96 13.55
C GLN A 186 -11.41 -15.82 12.77
N ARG A 187 -10.51 -15.18 12.04
CA ARG A 187 -9.41 -15.83 11.34
C ARG A 187 -8.11 -15.11 11.65
N ARG A 188 -7.03 -15.86 11.84
CA ARG A 188 -5.70 -15.28 12.02
C ARG A 188 -5.02 -15.13 10.68
N GLY A 189 -4.10 -14.19 10.60
CA GLY A 189 -3.22 -14.03 9.46
C GLY A 189 -2.10 -13.06 9.76
N THR A 190 -1.47 -12.57 8.71
CA THR A 190 -0.41 -11.58 8.76
C THR A 190 -0.75 -10.41 7.86
N LEU A 191 -0.30 -9.22 8.24
CA LEU A 191 -0.28 -8.03 7.41
C LEU A 191 1.15 -7.53 7.38
N THR A 192 1.77 -7.54 6.20
CA THR A 192 3.04 -6.88 5.97
C THR A 192 2.76 -5.50 5.40
N VAL A 193 3.34 -4.47 6.01
CA VAL A 193 3.26 -3.08 5.57
C VAL A 193 4.66 -2.66 5.15
N SER A 194 4.82 -2.16 3.92
CA SER A 194 6.11 -1.76 3.37
C SER A 194 6.02 -0.34 2.80
N CYS A 195 6.91 0.53 3.28
CA CYS A 195 6.99 1.93 2.89
C CYS A 195 8.30 2.23 2.15
N ASP A 196 8.21 2.53 0.86
CA ASP A 196 9.24 3.01 -0.07
C ASP A 196 9.05 4.53 -0.26
N LEU A 197 9.62 5.34 0.65
CA LEU A 197 9.48 6.79 0.59
C LEU A 197 10.11 7.33 -0.71
N PRO A 198 9.58 8.43 -1.29
CA PRO A 198 9.92 8.82 -2.65
C PRO A 198 11.39 9.17 -2.90
N VAL A 199 12.13 9.54 -1.85
CA VAL A 199 13.53 9.98 -1.92
C VAL A 199 14.37 9.14 -0.95
N GLY A 200 15.46 8.55 -1.45
CA GLY A 200 16.46 7.86 -0.62
C GLY A 200 16.14 6.42 -0.23
N ALA A 201 14.91 5.94 -0.45
CA ALA A 201 14.55 4.56 -0.15
C ALA A 201 15.22 3.53 -1.10
N PRO A 202 15.63 2.35 -0.59
CA PRO A 202 16.24 1.30 -1.40
C PRO A 202 15.28 0.76 -2.46
N ALA A 203 15.76 0.64 -3.71
CA ALA A 203 14.92 0.21 -4.83
C ALA A 203 14.44 -1.25 -4.78
N CYS A 204 14.97 -2.07 -3.85
CA CYS A 204 14.54 -3.44 -3.63
C CYS A 204 13.27 -3.57 -2.77
N MET A 205 12.83 -2.48 -2.12
CA MET A 205 11.60 -2.46 -1.34
C MET A 205 10.39 -2.28 -2.26
N PHE A 206 9.27 -2.88 -1.87
CA PHE A 206 7.97 -2.56 -2.46
C PHE A 206 7.26 -1.49 -1.61
N GLU A 207 6.27 -0.84 -2.21
CA GLU A 207 5.35 0.06 -1.52
C GLU A 207 3.99 -0.64 -1.43
N GLY A 208 3.34 -0.61 -0.27
CA GLY A 208 2.00 -1.15 -0.07
C GLY A 208 1.98 -2.28 0.96
N ILE A 209 1.16 -3.29 0.70
CA ILE A 209 0.93 -4.40 1.64
C ILE A 209 1.07 -5.77 0.98
N THR A 210 1.35 -6.78 1.79
CA THR A 210 0.95 -8.17 1.54
C THR A 210 0.17 -8.66 2.76
N ALA A 211 -0.65 -9.69 2.58
CA ALA A 211 -1.45 -10.22 3.68
C ALA A 211 -1.67 -11.72 3.56
N SER A 212 -2.04 -12.35 4.67
CA SER A 212 -2.57 -13.71 4.66
C SER A 212 -3.86 -13.78 5.47
N ILE A 213 -4.74 -14.69 5.10
CA ILE A 213 -5.90 -15.09 5.91
C ILE A 213 -5.87 -16.61 5.99
N ASP A 214 -5.64 -17.15 7.18
CA ASP A 214 -5.47 -18.59 7.42
C ASP A 214 -4.40 -19.18 6.49
N TYR A 215 -4.78 -19.99 5.48
CA TYR A 215 -3.86 -20.57 4.49
C TYR A 215 -3.80 -19.83 3.14
N GLU A 216 -4.60 -18.79 2.93
CA GLU A 216 -4.55 -18.00 1.70
C GLU A 216 -3.54 -16.86 1.83
N ASP A 217 -2.61 -16.78 0.89
CA ASP A 217 -1.54 -15.78 0.86
C ASP A 217 -1.75 -14.79 -0.30
N PHE A 218 -1.89 -13.52 0.04
CA PHE A 218 -2.00 -12.36 -0.85
C PHE A 218 -0.62 -11.72 -0.97
N TRP A 219 0.27 -12.41 -1.67
CA TRP A 219 1.69 -12.07 -1.76
C TRP A 219 2.00 -11.03 -2.83
N GLN A 220 1.15 -10.89 -3.85
CA GLN A 220 1.39 -9.98 -4.95
C GLN A 220 0.83 -8.59 -4.62
N SER A 221 1.66 -7.76 -3.96
CA SER A 221 1.31 -6.37 -3.63
C SER A 221 0.91 -5.58 -4.87
N GLU A 222 -0.19 -4.82 -4.81
CA GLU A 222 -0.52 -3.91 -5.90
C GLU A 222 0.39 -2.68 -5.84
N LYS A 223 1.06 -2.41 -6.96
CA LYS A 223 1.91 -1.23 -7.06
C LYS A 223 1.05 0.04 -7.08
N PRO A 224 1.40 1.07 -6.30
CA PRO A 224 0.71 2.34 -6.40
C PRO A 224 0.69 2.95 -7.80
N GLY A 225 -0.51 3.38 -8.20
CA GLY A 225 -0.79 4.04 -9.47
C GLY A 225 -0.64 5.56 -9.44
N ALA A 226 -1.29 6.21 -10.40
CA ALA A 226 -1.38 7.68 -10.46
C ALA A 226 -2.50 8.26 -9.59
N GLY A 227 -3.45 7.43 -9.16
CA GLY A 227 -4.53 7.78 -8.24
C GLY A 227 -4.21 7.41 -6.81
N GLU A 228 -5.25 7.49 -5.97
CA GLU A 228 -5.21 7.07 -4.57
C GLU A 228 -5.03 5.54 -4.44
N GLY A 229 -4.53 5.12 -3.29
CA GLY A 229 -4.36 3.72 -2.93
C GLY A 229 -2.92 3.21 -3.01
N ASN A 230 -2.68 2.10 -2.30
CA ASN A 230 -1.40 1.39 -2.22
C ASN A 230 -0.26 2.27 -1.75
N ARG A 231 -0.51 3.10 -0.72
CA ARG A 231 0.47 3.97 -0.10
C ARG A 231 0.51 3.73 1.40
N THR A 232 1.70 3.68 1.96
CA THR A 232 1.91 3.47 3.39
C THR A 232 2.92 4.47 3.92
N LEU A 233 2.86 4.72 5.21
CA LEU A 233 3.81 5.57 5.89
C LEU A 233 4.08 5.03 7.29
N PHE A 234 5.34 5.14 7.71
CA PHE A 234 5.71 5.01 9.10
C PHE A 234 6.13 6.35 9.68
N HIS A 235 5.89 6.55 10.97
CA HIS A 235 6.50 7.59 11.77
C HIS A 235 7.21 6.98 12.95
N ILE A 236 8.47 7.33 13.15
CA ILE A 236 9.23 6.91 14.32
C ILE A 236 9.26 8.09 15.31
N SER A 237 8.64 7.88 16.48
CA SER A 237 8.63 8.82 17.60
C SER A 237 9.62 8.37 18.67
N SER A 238 10.26 9.30 19.35
CA SER A 238 11.11 9.01 20.51
C SER A 238 10.29 9.10 21.80
N ASN A 239 10.73 8.45 22.88
CA ASN A 239 10.05 8.49 24.19
C ASN A 239 9.92 9.90 24.80
N GLY A 240 10.58 10.92 24.22
CA GLY A 240 10.54 12.33 24.67
C GLY A 240 9.50 13.21 23.97
N ASP A 241 8.84 12.73 22.91
CA ASP A 241 7.89 13.52 22.12
C ASP A 241 6.47 13.63 22.75
N GLY A 242 6.39 13.35 24.06
CA GLY A 242 5.16 13.27 24.86
C GLY A 242 4.80 14.54 25.64
N ASP A 243 5.77 15.43 25.91
CA ASP A 243 5.57 16.59 26.79
C ASP A 243 5.91 17.91 26.08
N SER A 244 4.95 18.44 25.31
CA SER A 244 4.88 19.88 24.99
C SER A 244 3.47 20.28 24.57
#